data_AF-A0A9P1JTS0-F1
#
_entry.id   AF-A0A9P1JTS0-F1
#
_cell.length_a   1.000
_cell.length_b   1.000
_cell.length_c   1.000
_cell.angle_alpha   90.00
_cell.angle_beta   90.00
_cell.angle_gamma   90.00
#
_symmetry.space_group_name_H-M   'P 1'
#
loop_
_entity.id
_entity.type
_entity.pdbx_description
1 polymer ?
#
loop_
_entity_poly.entity_id
_entity_poly.type
_entity_poly.pdbx_seq_one_letter_code
_entity_poly.pdbx_strand_id
1 'polypeptide(L)'
;MWSTIPLFKSLLFFAAGAMLTATGSRDLNRLGGLIHRMPTTAVLALIGATAISALPPLNGFVGEWLLFQAILNAPALSEWSLKIEIAVVGAALALATALAAACFVRLYGIAFLGRPRSRAAGEAVEVGRAMRLGMAVPAVLCVVLGVLPTPLIRLFEPALRLLVEAGPFDGRAYQPWFWLAPTSAIGNSYNGLIMLVVIALLSVVLVLGIHRKASDRVRWSIPWGCGFDGPDPAAVTQYTASSFGQPIRRAFGSTVFRARDHVDMPAPGDTRPARLSVTWTDPAWVVVVEPLSRAVGWLAEKANRLQFLTIRRYLTLMFLALVVLLVMVAVTQR
;
A
#
# COMPACT_ATOMS: atom_id res chain seq x y z
N MET A 1 -8.62 -3.48 15.16
CA MET A 1 -8.14 -4.02 13.86
C MET A 1 -7.41 -2.98 13.02
N TRP A 2 -7.89 -1.73 12.94
CA TRP A 2 -7.25 -0.63 12.21
C TRP A 2 -5.91 -0.11 12.80
N SER A 3 -5.52 -0.54 14.00
CA SER A 3 -4.34 -0.06 14.72
C SER A 3 -3.00 -0.61 14.22
N THR A 4 -2.98 -1.68 13.42
CA THR A 4 -1.73 -2.27 12.88
C THR A 4 -1.30 -1.65 11.55
N ILE A 5 -2.25 -1.05 10.81
CA ILE A 5 -2.03 -0.40 9.51
C ILE A 5 -0.99 0.73 9.58
N PRO A 6 -0.98 1.60 10.62
CA PRO A 6 -0.01 2.68 10.72
C PRO A 6 1.44 2.21 10.84
N LEU A 7 1.70 1.01 11.36
CA LEU A 7 3.06 0.54 11.67
C LEU A 7 3.83 0.17 10.41
N PHE A 8 3.31 -0.76 9.59
CA PHE A 8 3.97 -1.16 8.35
C PHE A 8 3.97 -0.01 7.32
N LYS A 9 2.93 0.84 7.33
CA LYS A 9 2.87 2.01 6.45
C LYS A 9 3.96 3.02 6.83
N SER A 10 4.10 3.34 8.12
CA SER A 10 5.18 4.20 8.61
C SER A 10 6.56 3.65 8.27
N LEU A 11 6.78 2.34 8.47
CA LEU A 11 8.02 1.66 8.08
C LEU A 11 8.34 1.83 6.59
N LEU A 12 7.35 1.65 5.72
CA LEU A 12 7.52 1.82 4.28
C LEU A 12 7.79 3.28 3.88
N PHE A 13 7.18 4.25 4.56
CA PHE A 13 7.49 5.67 4.37
C PHE A 13 8.91 6.01 4.83
N PHE A 14 9.36 5.46 5.95
CA PHE A 14 10.74 5.64 6.40
C PHE A 14 11.74 4.97 5.44
N ALA A 15 11.42 3.79 4.90
CA ALA A 15 12.22 3.16 3.85
C ALA A 15 12.28 4.02 2.58
N ALA A 16 11.14 4.58 2.14
CA ALA A 16 11.10 5.50 1.01
C ALA A 16 11.90 6.77 1.26
N GLY A 17 11.83 7.33 2.47
CA GLY A 17 12.66 8.44 2.92
C GLY A 17 14.15 8.10 2.87
N ALA A 18 14.54 6.92 3.37
CA ALA A 18 15.93 6.45 3.34
C ALA A 18 16.45 6.28 1.90
N MET A 19 15.65 5.70 1.00
CA MET A 19 15.99 5.59 -0.43
C MET A 19 16.16 6.97 -1.07
N LEU A 20 15.26 7.91 -0.77
CA LEU A 20 15.34 9.28 -1.28
C LEU A 20 16.58 10.01 -0.75
N THR A 21 16.91 9.87 0.52
CA THR A 21 18.11 10.48 1.13
C THR A 21 19.40 9.91 0.52
N ALA A 22 19.45 8.60 0.26
CA ALA A 22 20.64 7.95 -0.26
C ALA A 22 20.83 8.14 -1.78
N THR A 23 19.75 8.24 -2.56
CA THR A 23 19.80 8.26 -4.03
C THR A 23 19.38 9.58 -4.66
N GLY A 24 18.73 10.48 -3.91
CA GLY A 24 18.17 11.74 -4.43
C GLY A 24 17.01 11.56 -5.42
N SER A 25 16.52 10.33 -5.65
CA SER A 25 15.49 10.04 -6.65
C SER A 25 14.23 9.44 -6.03
N ARG A 26 13.07 9.91 -6.51
CA ARG A 26 11.76 9.29 -6.25
C ARG A 26 11.28 8.41 -7.41
N ASP A 27 12.02 8.41 -8.53
CA ASP A 27 11.64 7.68 -9.73
C ASP A 27 12.14 6.24 -9.64
N LEU A 28 11.21 5.31 -9.44
CA LEU A 28 11.48 3.88 -9.34
C LEU A 28 12.19 3.31 -10.60
N ASN A 29 12.03 3.94 -11.77
CA ASN A 29 12.74 3.51 -12.98
C ASN A 29 14.25 3.80 -12.94
N ARG A 30 14.71 4.70 -12.05
CA ARG A 30 16.12 5.08 -11.88
C ARG A 30 16.80 4.36 -10.71
N LEU A 31 16.03 3.65 -9.89
CA LEU A 31 16.53 2.84 -8.77
C LEU A 31 16.89 1.43 -9.22
N GLY A 32 17.50 0.63 -8.35
CA GLY A 32 17.89 -0.76 -8.61
C GLY A 32 19.12 -1.17 -7.82
N GLY A 33 19.23 -2.46 -7.47
CA GLY A 33 20.40 -3.02 -6.79
C GLY A 33 20.71 -2.48 -5.40
N LEU A 34 19.77 -1.76 -4.77
CA LEU A 34 20.01 -1.12 -3.46
C LEU A 34 20.25 -2.13 -2.33
N ILE A 35 19.85 -3.40 -2.47
CA ILE A 35 20.07 -4.41 -1.43
C ILE A 35 21.56 -4.62 -1.10
N HIS A 36 22.47 -4.35 -2.05
CA HIS A 36 23.91 -4.48 -1.82
C HIS A 36 24.51 -3.20 -1.21
N ARG A 37 23.89 -2.03 -1.47
CA ARG A 37 24.36 -0.71 -1.02
C ARG A 37 23.78 -0.30 0.33
N MET A 38 22.56 -0.73 0.61
CA MET A 38 21.78 -0.40 1.80
C MET A 38 21.14 -1.68 2.39
N PRO A 39 21.94 -2.68 2.81
CA PRO A 39 21.44 -3.99 3.21
C PRO A 39 20.51 -3.92 4.42
N THR A 40 20.77 -3.03 5.37
CA THR A 40 19.90 -2.92 6.57
C THR A 40 18.57 -2.25 6.22
N THR A 41 18.59 -1.19 5.41
CA THR A 41 17.37 -0.58 4.88
C THR A 41 16.57 -1.56 4.05
N ALA A 42 17.22 -2.40 3.24
CA ALA A 42 16.56 -3.40 2.41
C ALA A 42 15.82 -4.46 3.26
N VAL A 43 16.46 -5.00 4.30
CA VAL A 43 15.81 -5.98 5.21
C VAL A 43 14.61 -5.35 5.92
N LEU A 44 14.75 -4.13 6.44
CA LEU A 44 13.66 -3.43 7.12
C LEU A 44 12.51 -3.08 6.15
N ALA A 45 12.82 -2.65 4.93
CA ALA A 45 11.84 -2.41 3.89
C ALA A 45 11.12 -3.71 3.47
N LEU A 46 11.82 -4.84 3.44
CA LEU A 46 11.23 -6.15 3.14
C LEU A 46 10.21 -6.56 4.21
N ILE A 47 10.51 -6.34 5.50
CA ILE A 47 9.55 -6.58 6.59
C ILE A 47 8.29 -5.73 6.38
N GLY A 48 8.45 -4.46 6.01
CA GLY A 48 7.31 -3.59 5.68
C GLY A 48 6.51 -4.07 4.48
N ALA A 49 7.19 -4.45 3.40
CA ALA A 49 6.58 -4.92 2.15
C ALA A 49 5.83 -6.25 2.33
N THR A 50 6.38 -7.17 3.12
CA THR A 50 5.73 -8.44 3.47
C THR A 50 4.57 -8.25 4.44
N ALA A 51 4.68 -7.31 5.39
CA ALA A 51 3.61 -6.99 6.33
C ALA A 51 2.38 -6.39 5.62
N ILE A 52 2.57 -5.40 4.74
CA ILE A 52 1.46 -4.79 3.98
C ILE A 52 0.84 -5.75 2.95
N SER A 53 1.60 -6.75 2.48
CA SER A 53 1.11 -7.80 1.59
C SER A 53 0.36 -8.91 2.34
N ALA A 54 0.07 -8.71 3.63
CA ALA A 54 -0.60 -9.66 4.50
C ALA A 54 0.04 -11.07 4.47
N LEU A 55 1.38 -11.15 4.47
CA LEU A 55 2.06 -12.44 4.55
C LEU A 55 2.23 -12.88 6.01
N PRO A 56 1.95 -14.16 6.34
CA PRO A 56 2.30 -14.71 7.64
C PRO A 56 3.83 -14.66 7.85
N PRO A 57 4.35 -14.41 9.07
CA PRO A 57 3.66 -14.29 10.36
C PRO A 57 3.51 -12.82 10.83
N LEU A 58 3.33 -11.86 9.92
CA LEU A 58 3.36 -10.43 10.25
C LEU A 58 1.99 -9.87 10.66
N ASN A 59 1.99 -8.70 11.30
CA ASN A 59 0.78 -8.06 11.81
C ASN A 59 -0.30 -7.77 10.74
N GLY A 60 0.08 -7.52 9.49
CA GLY A 60 -0.88 -7.32 8.41
C GLY A 60 -1.69 -8.57 8.09
N PHE A 61 -1.09 -9.76 8.19
CA PHE A 61 -1.82 -11.02 8.04
C PHE A 61 -2.84 -11.22 9.16
N VAL A 62 -2.47 -10.94 10.41
CA VAL A 62 -3.39 -11.08 11.57
C VAL A 62 -4.62 -10.19 11.41
N GLY A 63 -4.43 -8.94 11.01
CA GLY A 63 -5.53 -7.99 10.81
C GLY A 63 -6.49 -8.45 9.71
N GLU A 64 -5.94 -8.88 8.58
CA GLU A 64 -6.75 -9.35 7.45
C GLU A 64 -7.44 -10.69 7.75
N TRP A 65 -6.74 -11.60 8.43
CA TRP A 65 -7.29 -12.90 8.84
C TRP A 65 -8.49 -12.75 9.77
N LEU A 66 -8.42 -11.84 10.75
CA LEU A 66 -9.54 -11.54 11.63
C LEU A 66 -10.73 -10.94 10.86
N LEU A 67 -10.47 -10.11 9.84
CA LEU A 67 -11.51 -9.59 8.96
C LEU A 67 -12.18 -10.72 8.17
N PHE A 68 -11.39 -11.61 7.57
CA PHE A 68 -11.90 -12.77 6.85
C PHE A 68 -12.70 -13.70 7.76
N GLN A 69 -12.25 -13.94 9.00
CA GLN A 69 -13.02 -14.73 9.96
C GLN A 69 -14.37 -14.07 10.29
N ALA A 70 -14.43 -12.74 10.43
CA ALA A 70 -15.70 -12.04 10.63
C ALA A 70 -16.63 -12.17 9.42
N ILE A 71 -16.09 -12.05 8.20
CA ILE A 71 -16.84 -12.20 6.93
C ILE A 71 -17.34 -13.63 6.76
N LEU A 72 -16.51 -14.64 7.04
CA LEU A 72 -16.87 -16.06 6.92
C LEU A 72 -17.89 -16.51 7.98
N ASN A 73 -18.08 -15.74 9.05
CA ASN A 73 -19.13 -15.95 10.04
C ASN A 73 -20.48 -15.33 9.70
N ALA A 74 -20.55 -14.51 8.65
CA ALA A 74 -21.78 -13.89 8.18
C ALA A 74 -22.93 -14.84 7.83
N PRO A 75 -22.71 -16.11 7.41
CA PRO A 75 -23.82 -17.03 7.14
C PRO A 75 -24.72 -17.32 8.35
N ALA A 76 -24.27 -17.00 9.58
CA ALA A 76 -25.09 -17.04 10.80
C ALA A 76 -26.21 -15.98 10.83
N LEU A 77 -26.19 -15.00 9.92
CA LEU A 77 -27.23 -14.00 9.77
C LEU A 77 -28.45 -14.59 9.02
N SER A 78 -29.66 -14.19 9.41
CA SER A 78 -30.92 -14.70 8.83
C SER A 78 -31.23 -14.10 7.45
N GLU A 79 -30.80 -12.86 7.19
CA GLU A 79 -31.10 -12.09 5.97
C GLU A 79 -30.22 -12.51 4.78
N TRP A 80 -30.83 -12.77 3.62
CA TRP A 80 -30.12 -13.19 2.41
C TRP A 80 -29.34 -12.04 1.73
N SER A 81 -29.87 -10.80 1.80
CA SER A 81 -29.25 -9.59 1.24
C SER A 81 -27.89 -9.32 1.87
N LEU A 82 -27.83 -9.36 3.22
CA LEU A 82 -26.59 -9.17 3.98
C LEU A 82 -25.51 -10.21 3.63
N LYS A 83 -25.89 -11.45 3.32
CA LYS A 83 -24.93 -12.50 2.92
C LYS A 83 -24.23 -12.16 1.61
N ILE A 84 -24.98 -11.67 0.62
CA ILE A 84 -24.41 -11.27 -0.68
C ILE A 84 -23.51 -10.05 -0.50
N GLU A 85 -23.94 -9.04 0.25
CA GLU A 85 -23.13 -7.86 0.53
C GLU A 85 -21.80 -8.21 1.19
N ILE A 86 -21.83 -9.06 2.23
CA ILE A 86 -20.62 -9.48 2.94
C ILE A 86 -19.69 -10.31 2.05
N ALA A 87 -20.24 -11.17 1.18
CA ALA A 87 -19.46 -11.92 0.21
C ALA A 87 -18.77 -10.98 -0.81
N VAL A 88 -19.48 -9.96 -1.30
CA VAL A 88 -18.91 -8.95 -2.22
C VAL A 88 -17.80 -8.15 -1.53
N VAL A 89 -17.99 -7.74 -0.27
CA VAL A 89 -16.95 -7.07 0.51
C VAL A 89 -15.74 -7.97 0.72
N GLY A 90 -15.95 -9.26 1.01
CA GLY A 90 -14.86 -10.23 1.15
C GLY A 90 -14.06 -10.44 -0.14
N ALA A 91 -14.74 -10.50 -1.29
CA ALA A 91 -14.09 -10.60 -2.59
C ALA A 91 -13.30 -9.32 -2.94
N ALA A 92 -13.88 -8.15 -2.67
CA ALA A 92 -13.21 -6.86 -2.87
C ALA A 92 -11.96 -6.72 -1.98
N LEU A 93 -12.07 -7.17 -0.72
CA LEU A 93 -10.95 -7.21 0.23
C LEU A 93 -9.83 -8.09 -0.31
N ALA A 94 -10.12 -9.35 -0.67
CA ALA A 94 -9.13 -10.28 -1.21
C ALA A 94 -8.44 -9.75 -2.47
N LEU A 95 -9.20 -9.10 -3.37
CA LEU A 95 -8.66 -8.45 -4.56
C LEU A 95 -7.72 -7.29 -4.18
N ALA A 96 -8.09 -6.47 -3.19
CA ALA A 96 -7.25 -5.39 -2.70
C ALA A 96 -5.95 -5.92 -2.09
N THR A 97 -5.99 -6.99 -1.30
CA THR A 97 -4.79 -7.64 -0.73
C THR A 97 -3.87 -8.16 -1.84
N ALA A 98 -4.43 -8.80 -2.88
CA ALA A 98 -3.66 -9.32 -4.01
C ALA A 98 -2.99 -8.19 -4.82
N LEU A 99 -3.71 -7.10 -5.09
CA LEU A 99 -3.16 -5.92 -5.77
C LEU A 99 -2.08 -5.22 -4.93
N ALA A 100 -2.27 -5.14 -3.61
CA ALA A 100 -1.25 -4.64 -2.70
C ALA A 100 0.02 -5.49 -2.78
N ALA A 101 -0.10 -6.82 -2.70
CA ALA A 101 1.03 -7.73 -2.83
C ALA A 101 1.77 -7.53 -4.16
N ALA A 102 1.05 -7.48 -5.29
CA ALA A 102 1.66 -7.22 -6.60
C ALA A 102 2.39 -5.87 -6.67
N CYS A 103 1.82 -4.83 -6.05
CA CYS A 103 2.43 -3.50 -5.97
C CYS A 103 3.73 -3.51 -5.16
N PHE A 104 3.74 -4.18 -4.01
CA PHE A 104 4.92 -4.21 -3.14
C PHE A 104 6.01 -5.17 -3.62
N VAL A 105 5.64 -6.25 -4.32
CA VAL A 105 6.59 -7.06 -5.09
C VAL A 105 7.28 -6.22 -6.16
N ARG A 106 6.52 -5.40 -6.91
CA ARG A 106 7.08 -4.46 -7.89
C ARG A 106 8.00 -3.44 -7.22
N LEU A 107 7.56 -2.82 -6.12
CA LEU A 107 8.35 -1.82 -5.41
C LEU A 107 9.68 -2.41 -4.93
N TYR A 108 9.62 -3.53 -4.22
CA TYR A 108 10.82 -4.15 -3.66
C TYR A 108 11.74 -4.72 -4.74
N GLY A 109 11.17 -5.45 -5.71
CA GLY A 109 11.90 -6.06 -6.81
C GLY A 109 12.60 -5.04 -7.72
N ILE A 110 11.97 -3.91 -8.01
CA ILE A 110 12.59 -2.90 -8.89
C ILE A 110 13.56 -2.00 -8.12
N ALA A 111 13.28 -1.61 -6.88
CA ALA A 111 14.15 -0.71 -6.11
C ALA A 111 15.41 -1.42 -5.56
N PHE A 112 15.24 -2.60 -4.95
CA PHE A 112 16.29 -3.25 -4.17
C PHE A 112 17.04 -4.34 -4.94
N LEU A 113 16.35 -5.08 -5.82
CA LEU A 113 16.95 -6.15 -6.62
C LEU A 113 17.44 -5.62 -7.98
N GLY A 114 18.08 -6.49 -8.76
CA GLY A 114 18.66 -6.15 -10.05
C GLY A 114 19.99 -5.41 -9.92
N ARG A 115 20.36 -4.66 -10.95
CA ARG A 115 21.57 -3.83 -10.97
C ARG A 115 21.20 -2.36 -10.76
N PRO A 116 22.13 -1.52 -10.28
CA PRO A 116 21.89 -0.09 -10.21
C PRO A 116 21.62 0.51 -11.60
N ARG A 117 20.45 1.14 -11.78
CA ARG A 117 20.05 1.78 -13.05
C ARG A 117 20.50 3.23 -13.18
N SER A 118 21.05 3.81 -12.11
CA SER A 118 21.61 5.15 -12.12
C SER A 118 22.89 5.20 -11.30
N ARG A 119 23.76 6.17 -11.62
CA ARG A 119 24.98 6.43 -10.84
C ARG A 119 24.65 6.67 -9.36
N ALA A 120 23.59 7.42 -9.06
CA ALA A 120 23.15 7.68 -7.69
C ALA A 120 22.72 6.41 -6.94
N ALA A 121 22.02 5.47 -7.60
CA ALA A 121 21.71 4.17 -7.00
C ALA A 121 22.97 3.30 -6.83
N GLY A 122 23.92 3.41 -7.76
CA GLY A 122 25.19 2.70 -7.74
C GLY A 122 26.18 3.23 -6.72
N GLU A 123 26.11 4.49 -6.33
CA GLU A 123 26.98 5.12 -5.33
C GLU A 123 26.26 5.30 -3.98
N ALA A 124 25.03 4.81 -3.86
CA ALA A 124 24.23 4.92 -2.64
C ALA A 124 24.98 4.32 -1.43
N VAL A 125 24.80 4.97 -0.28
CA VAL A 125 25.34 4.55 1.01
C VAL A 125 24.21 4.41 2.01
N GLU A 126 24.36 3.45 2.92
CA GLU A 126 23.43 3.22 4.02
C GLU A 126 23.18 4.50 4.84
N VAL A 127 21.91 4.72 5.22
CA VAL A 127 21.52 5.91 5.99
C VAL A 127 22.03 5.89 7.43
N GLY A 128 22.06 7.07 8.05
CA GLY A 128 22.49 7.26 9.43
C GLY A 128 21.74 6.37 10.43
N ARG A 129 22.39 6.09 11.57
CA ARG A 129 21.85 5.18 12.61
C ARG A 129 20.47 5.61 13.11
N ALA A 130 20.22 6.91 13.26
CA ALA A 130 18.93 7.43 13.71
C ALA A 130 17.77 7.06 12.76
N MET A 131 17.96 7.17 11.44
CA MET A 131 16.94 6.76 10.46
C MET A 131 16.72 5.25 10.49
N ARG A 132 17.79 4.46 10.62
CA ARG A 132 17.69 3.00 10.75
C ARG A 132 16.98 2.56 12.02
N LEU A 133 17.22 3.24 13.14
CA LEU A 133 16.48 3.00 14.39
C LEU A 133 15.00 3.37 14.22
N GLY A 134 14.72 4.50 13.57
CA GLY A 134 13.35 4.91 13.22
C GLY A 134 12.60 3.88 12.37
N MET A 135 13.32 3.13 11.51
CA MET A 135 12.76 2.00 10.76
C MET A 135 12.69 0.70 11.58
N ALA A 136 13.71 0.42 12.41
CA ALA A 136 13.78 -0.81 13.19
C ALA A 136 12.64 -0.92 14.21
N VAL A 137 12.27 0.18 14.86
CA VAL A 137 11.16 0.20 15.84
C VAL A 137 9.84 -0.31 15.24
N PRO A 138 9.28 0.30 14.17
CA PRO A 138 8.04 -0.20 13.57
C PRO A 138 8.22 -1.59 12.94
N ALA A 139 9.41 -1.95 12.43
CA ALA A 139 9.65 -3.30 11.91
C ALA A 139 9.54 -4.37 12.98
N VAL A 140 10.18 -4.16 14.14
CA VAL A 140 10.09 -5.08 15.30
C VAL A 140 8.64 -5.15 15.78
N LEU A 141 7.94 -4.03 15.87
CA LEU A 141 6.52 -4.02 16.24
C LEU A 141 5.67 -4.81 15.24
N CYS A 142 5.90 -4.69 13.93
CA CYS A 142 5.17 -5.50 12.94
C CYS A 142 5.36 -7.01 13.13
N VAL A 143 6.57 -7.44 13.49
CA VAL A 143 6.87 -8.86 13.77
C VAL A 143 6.24 -9.30 15.09
N VAL A 144 6.46 -8.55 16.18
CA VAL A 144 5.94 -8.87 17.51
C VAL A 144 4.42 -8.96 17.49
N LEU A 145 3.73 -8.02 16.84
CA LEU A 145 2.26 -8.03 16.75
C LEU A 145 1.71 -9.14 15.86
N GLY A 146 2.51 -9.64 14.91
CA GLY A 146 2.14 -10.77 14.07
C GLY A 146 2.35 -12.14 14.72
N VAL A 147 3.41 -12.27 15.52
CA VAL A 147 3.77 -13.50 16.25
C VAL A 147 2.97 -13.63 17.55
N LEU A 148 2.74 -12.52 18.25
CA LEU A 148 2.03 -12.44 19.54
C LEU A 148 0.75 -11.59 19.43
N PRO A 149 -0.25 -12.01 18.64
CA PRO A 149 -1.50 -11.27 18.49
C PRO A 149 -2.41 -11.35 19.73
N THR A 150 -2.42 -12.48 20.44
CA THR A 150 -3.35 -12.73 21.57
C THR A 150 -3.14 -11.79 22.77
N PRO A 151 -1.90 -11.53 23.25
CA PRO A 151 -1.67 -10.57 24.34
C PRO A 151 -2.16 -9.16 24.00
N LEU A 152 -2.02 -8.76 22.73
CA LEU A 152 -2.46 -7.46 22.26
C LEU A 152 -3.99 -7.36 22.27
N ILE A 153 -4.69 -8.39 21.78
CA ILE A 153 -6.16 -8.43 21.79
C ILE A 153 -6.68 -8.34 23.23
N ARG A 154 -6.05 -9.05 24.18
CA ARG A 154 -6.37 -8.96 25.61
C ARG A 154 -6.16 -7.56 26.18
N LEU A 155 -5.12 -6.85 25.75
CA LEU A 155 -4.86 -5.48 26.19
C LEU A 155 -5.98 -4.53 25.74
N PHE A 156 -6.54 -4.73 24.55
CA PHE A 156 -7.61 -3.88 24.02
C PHE A 156 -9.03 -4.31 24.42
N GLU A 157 -9.20 -5.52 24.97
CA GLU A 157 -10.51 -6.07 25.33
C GLU A 157 -11.33 -5.16 26.26
N PRO A 158 -10.80 -4.54 27.34
CA PRO A 158 -11.59 -3.68 28.21
C PRO A 158 -12.20 -2.49 27.46
N ALA A 159 -11.42 -1.85 26.60
CA ALA A 159 -11.90 -0.74 25.78
C ALA A 159 -12.95 -1.19 24.76
N LEU A 160 -12.78 -2.39 24.20
CA LEU A 160 -13.71 -2.94 23.22
C LEU A 160 -15.07 -3.30 23.84
N ARG A 161 -15.08 -3.82 25.07
CA ARG A 161 -16.30 -4.10 25.84
C ARG A 161 -17.11 -2.85 26.13
N LEU A 162 -16.45 -1.72 26.40
CA LEU A 162 -17.11 -0.43 26.61
C LEU A 162 -17.76 0.14 25.34
N LEU A 163 -17.23 -0.20 24.16
CA LEU A 163 -17.68 0.36 22.88
C LEU A 163 -18.77 -0.47 22.19
N VAL A 164 -18.74 -1.80 22.35
CA VAL A 164 -19.57 -2.71 21.55
C VAL A 164 -20.65 -3.39 22.41
N GLU A 165 -20.61 -3.24 23.74
CA GLU A 165 -21.50 -3.89 24.75
C GLU A 165 -21.55 -5.43 24.68
N ALA A 166 -21.00 -6.04 23.63
CA ALA A 166 -20.66 -7.44 23.48
C ALA A 166 -19.13 -7.55 23.38
N GLY A 167 -18.51 -8.26 24.32
CA GLY A 167 -17.12 -8.68 24.16
C GLY A 167 -17.04 -9.67 22.99
N PRO A 168 -16.16 -9.50 21.99
CA PRO A 168 -16.04 -10.48 20.90
C PRO A 168 -15.56 -11.87 21.37
N PHE A 169 -15.21 -11.99 22.64
CA PHE A 169 -14.51 -13.12 23.24
C PHE A 169 -15.15 -13.48 24.58
N ASP A 170 -16.37 -14.03 24.54
CA ASP A 170 -17.08 -14.58 25.70
C ASP A 170 -16.36 -15.84 26.24
N GLY A 171 -15.20 -15.65 26.91
CA GLY A 171 -14.46 -16.64 27.71
C GLY A 171 -13.90 -17.88 26.98
N ARG A 172 -14.51 -18.33 25.88
CA ARG A 172 -14.22 -19.56 25.12
C ARG A 172 -13.15 -19.37 24.05
N ALA A 173 -12.85 -18.12 23.70
CA ALA A 173 -11.78 -17.79 22.74
C ALA A 173 -10.37 -17.79 23.36
N TYR A 174 -10.26 -18.02 24.68
CA TYR A 174 -8.99 -18.03 25.41
C TYR A 174 -8.47 -19.47 25.62
N GLN A 175 -8.23 -20.18 24.51
CA GLN A 175 -7.24 -21.28 24.50
C GLN A 175 -5.82 -20.67 24.73
N PRO A 176 -4.74 -21.45 24.96
CA PRO A 176 -3.47 -20.93 25.49
C PRO A 176 -2.99 -19.68 24.73
N TRP A 177 -2.42 -18.71 25.44
CA TRP A 177 -1.67 -17.49 25.05
C TRP A 177 -1.13 -17.29 23.61
N PHE A 178 -0.94 -18.33 22.80
CA PHE A 178 -0.41 -18.25 21.42
C PHE A 178 -1.43 -18.60 20.31
N TRP A 179 -2.63 -19.06 20.68
CA TRP A 179 -3.65 -19.46 19.72
C TRP A 179 -4.69 -18.35 19.54
N LEU A 180 -4.87 -17.89 18.31
CA LEU A 180 -6.09 -17.17 17.91
C LEU A 180 -7.18 -18.22 17.71
N ALA A 181 -8.10 -18.30 18.67
CA ALA A 181 -9.26 -19.17 18.55
C ALA A 181 -10.16 -18.69 17.40
N PRO A 182 -10.77 -19.62 16.65
CA PRO A 182 -11.69 -19.28 15.58
C PRO A 182 -12.93 -18.60 16.16
N THR A 183 -13.35 -17.49 15.56
CA THR A 183 -14.68 -16.91 15.83
C THR A 183 -15.78 -17.69 15.11
N SER A 184 -15.42 -18.66 14.25
CA SER A 184 -16.32 -19.49 13.45
C SER A 184 -16.38 -20.94 13.89
N ALA A 185 -17.52 -21.59 13.60
CA ALA A 185 -17.69 -23.04 13.77
C ALA A 185 -16.75 -23.88 12.87
N ILE A 186 -16.19 -23.26 11.82
CA ILE A 186 -15.18 -23.85 10.93
C ILE A 186 -13.80 -23.57 11.54
N GLY A 187 -13.37 -24.45 12.44
CA GLY A 187 -12.30 -24.24 13.43
C GLY A 187 -10.86 -24.03 12.93
N ASN A 188 -10.59 -23.02 12.10
CA ASN A 188 -9.22 -22.64 11.73
C ASN A 188 -8.60 -21.72 12.77
N SER A 189 -7.75 -22.29 13.62
CA SER A 189 -6.96 -21.56 14.61
C SER A 189 -5.64 -21.09 14.01
N TYR A 190 -5.23 -19.85 14.29
CA TYR A 190 -3.93 -19.30 13.86
C TYR A 190 -2.95 -19.25 15.04
N ASN A 191 -1.72 -19.72 14.84
CA ASN A 191 -0.63 -19.55 15.80
C ASN A 191 0.57 -18.94 15.09
N GLY A 192 0.83 -17.65 15.37
CA GLY A 192 1.88 -16.88 14.71
C GLY A 192 3.29 -17.40 14.98
N LEU A 193 3.53 -17.98 16.16
CA LEU A 193 4.82 -18.55 16.53
C LEU A 193 5.10 -19.87 15.79
N ILE A 194 4.11 -20.75 15.70
CA ILE A 194 4.22 -21.97 14.88
C ILE A 194 4.43 -21.59 13.42
N MET A 195 3.69 -20.62 12.90
CA MET A 195 3.82 -20.18 11.51
C MET A 195 5.21 -19.61 11.23
N LEU A 196 5.77 -18.78 12.12
CA LEU A 196 7.14 -18.29 12.04
C LEU A 196 8.15 -19.45 12.03
N VAL A 197 8.01 -20.41 12.93
CA VAL A 197 8.92 -21.56 13.04
C VAL A 197 8.85 -22.43 11.78
N VAL A 198 7.65 -22.72 11.26
CA VAL A 198 7.46 -23.50 10.04
C VAL A 198 8.06 -22.78 8.84
N ILE A 199 7.81 -21.48 8.68
CA ILE A 199 8.40 -20.69 7.59
C ILE A 199 9.93 -20.67 7.71
N ALA A 200 10.47 -20.46 8.91
CA ALA A 200 11.91 -20.48 9.14
C ALA A 200 12.52 -21.86 8.80
N LEU A 201 11.89 -22.94 9.25
CA LEU A 201 12.32 -24.30 8.97
C LEU A 201 12.29 -24.59 7.46
N LEU A 202 11.18 -24.28 6.77
CA LEU A 202 11.06 -24.45 5.33
C LEU A 202 12.10 -23.62 4.57
N SER A 203 12.37 -22.40 5.02
CA SER A 203 13.41 -21.54 4.43
C SER A 203 14.79 -22.16 4.59
N VAL A 204 15.12 -22.66 5.79
CA VAL A 204 16.40 -23.33 6.06
C VAL A 204 16.53 -24.62 5.24
N VAL A 205 15.49 -25.46 5.19
CA VAL A 205 15.47 -26.68 4.38
C VAL A 205 15.66 -26.35 2.90
N LEU A 206 15.00 -25.31 2.40
CA LEU A 206 15.16 -24.85 1.02
C LEU A 206 16.59 -24.37 0.76
N VAL A 207 17.14 -23.52 1.63
CA VAL A 207 18.52 -23.00 1.52
C VAL A 207 19.53 -24.14 1.54
N LEU A 208 19.42 -25.07 2.51
CA LEU A 208 20.29 -26.25 2.59
C LEU A 208 20.09 -27.16 1.37
N GLY A 209 18.86 -27.35 0.89
CA GLY A 209 18.56 -28.14 -0.29
C GLY A 209 19.18 -27.54 -1.56
N ILE A 210 19.12 -26.21 -1.71
CA ILE A 210 19.79 -25.48 -2.78
C ILE A 210 21.30 -25.63 -2.64
N HIS A 211 21.91 -25.36 -1.48
CA HIS A 211 23.36 -25.49 -1.30
C HIS A 211 23.89 -26.92 -1.49
N ARG A 212 23.09 -27.94 -1.19
CA ARG A 212 23.49 -29.35 -1.38
C ARG A 212 23.34 -29.85 -2.82
N LYS A 213 22.37 -29.33 -3.57
CA LYS A 213 22.06 -29.77 -4.95
C LYS A 213 22.57 -28.82 -6.02
N ALA A 214 22.78 -27.56 -5.71
CA ALA A 214 23.31 -26.58 -6.64
C ALA A 214 24.78 -26.88 -6.91
N SER A 215 25.20 -26.64 -8.15
CA SER A 215 26.60 -26.73 -8.52
C SER A 215 27.36 -25.56 -7.88
N ASP A 216 28.41 -25.86 -7.12
CA ASP A 216 29.33 -24.86 -6.56
C ASP A 216 30.14 -24.11 -7.64
N ARG A 217 30.01 -24.51 -8.91
CA ARG A 217 30.66 -23.84 -10.04
C ARG A 217 29.92 -22.55 -10.37
N VAL A 218 30.30 -21.47 -9.69
CA VAL A 218 29.92 -20.10 -10.08
C VAL A 218 30.52 -19.80 -11.45
N ARG A 219 29.68 -19.77 -12.49
CA ARG A 219 30.07 -19.37 -13.83
C ARG A 219 29.84 -17.88 -14.00
N TRP A 220 30.92 -17.12 -14.13
CA TRP A 220 30.85 -15.72 -14.54
C TRP A 220 30.64 -15.67 -16.05
N SER A 221 29.45 -15.30 -16.48
CA SER A 221 29.14 -15.01 -17.87
C SER A 221 28.49 -13.64 -18.00
N ILE A 222 28.67 -13.01 -19.15
CA ILE A 222 27.95 -11.78 -19.48
C ILE A 222 26.45 -12.15 -19.52
N PRO A 223 25.57 -11.45 -18.79
CA PRO A 223 24.14 -11.68 -18.89
C PRO A 223 23.69 -11.43 -20.34
N TRP A 224 22.74 -12.22 -20.83
CA TRP A 224 22.20 -12.05 -22.18
C TRP A 224 21.64 -10.64 -22.33
N GLY A 225 22.34 -9.80 -23.09
CA GLY A 225 21.99 -8.40 -23.29
C GLY A 225 20.95 -8.18 -24.37
N CYS A 226 20.14 -9.19 -24.74
CA CYS A 226 19.18 -9.09 -25.85
C CYS A 226 19.78 -8.58 -27.18
N GLY A 227 21.07 -8.87 -27.42
CA GLY A 227 21.81 -8.39 -28.59
C GLY A 227 22.46 -7.00 -28.45
N PHE A 228 22.48 -6.40 -27.26
CA PHE A 228 23.21 -5.17 -26.99
C PHE A 228 24.66 -5.46 -26.55
N ASP A 229 25.61 -4.97 -27.34
CA ASP A 229 27.05 -5.04 -27.06
C ASP A 229 27.54 -3.68 -26.55
N GLY A 230 27.42 -3.45 -25.24
CA GLY A 230 27.82 -2.19 -24.59
C GLY A 230 28.59 -2.43 -23.28
N PRO A 231 29.22 -1.39 -22.71
CA PRO A 231 30.00 -1.51 -21.47
C PRO A 231 29.17 -1.87 -20.22
N ASP A 232 27.83 -1.71 -20.26
CA ASP A 232 26.89 -2.31 -19.30
C ASP A 232 25.50 -2.55 -19.95
N PRO A 233 25.36 -3.59 -20.79
CA PRO A 233 24.09 -3.88 -21.48
C PRO A 233 22.98 -4.21 -20.48
N ALA A 234 23.37 -4.69 -19.30
CA ALA A 234 22.46 -5.14 -18.27
C ALA A 234 21.58 -3.99 -17.77
N ALA A 235 22.10 -2.77 -17.55
CA ALA A 235 21.31 -1.67 -16.98
C ALA A 235 20.13 -1.24 -17.89
N VAL A 236 20.33 -1.23 -19.21
CA VAL A 236 19.32 -0.83 -20.21
C VAL A 236 18.32 -1.97 -20.48
N THR A 237 18.75 -3.23 -20.34
CA THR A 237 17.92 -4.41 -20.62
C THR A 237 17.10 -4.90 -19.43
N GLN A 238 17.29 -4.34 -18.22
CA GLN A 238 16.48 -4.73 -17.06
C GLN A 238 15.04 -4.24 -17.21
N TYR A 239 14.10 -5.04 -16.69
CA TYR A 239 12.74 -4.57 -16.47
C TYR A 239 12.74 -3.31 -15.61
N THR A 240 12.10 -2.26 -16.11
CA THR A 240 11.83 -1.04 -15.35
C THR A 240 10.51 -1.19 -14.58
N ALA A 241 10.20 -0.22 -13.72
CA ALA A 241 8.92 -0.20 -13.05
C ALA A 241 7.77 -0.13 -14.07
N SER A 242 7.90 0.74 -15.09
CA SER A 242 6.88 0.91 -16.13
C SER A 242 6.64 -0.36 -16.94
N SER A 243 7.69 -1.14 -17.24
CA SER A 243 7.58 -2.44 -17.92
C SER A 243 6.95 -3.52 -17.03
N PHE A 244 7.32 -3.59 -15.74
CA PHE A 244 6.73 -4.56 -14.82
C PHE A 244 5.21 -4.38 -14.68
N GLY A 245 4.72 -3.13 -14.66
CA GLY A 245 3.29 -2.83 -14.61
C GLY A 245 2.55 -2.89 -15.94
N GLN A 246 3.24 -3.15 -17.05
CA GLN A 246 2.65 -3.08 -18.39
C GLN A 246 1.46 -4.04 -18.59
N PRO A 247 1.48 -5.31 -18.13
CA PRO A 247 0.34 -6.21 -18.33
C PRO A 247 -0.93 -5.70 -17.67
N ILE A 248 -0.83 -5.26 -16.40
CA ILE A 248 -1.94 -4.70 -15.63
C ILE A 248 -2.43 -3.40 -16.29
N ARG A 249 -1.50 -2.53 -16.71
CA ARG A 249 -1.86 -1.30 -17.43
C ARG A 249 -2.59 -1.58 -18.74
N ARG A 250 -2.17 -2.58 -19.52
CA ARG A 250 -2.85 -2.91 -20.79
C ARG A 250 -4.22 -3.53 -20.57
N ALA A 251 -4.36 -4.38 -19.55
CA ALA A 251 -5.63 -5.02 -19.23
C ALA A 251 -6.69 -4.03 -18.72
N PHE A 252 -6.30 -3.08 -17.86
CA PHE A 252 -7.22 -2.17 -17.18
C PHE A 252 -7.11 -0.70 -17.63
N GLY A 253 -6.17 -0.37 -18.52
CA GLY A 253 -5.87 1.00 -18.92
C GLY A 253 -6.98 1.66 -19.72
N SER A 254 -7.66 0.92 -20.59
CA SER A 254 -8.77 1.44 -21.39
C SER A 254 -10.08 1.55 -20.60
N THR A 255 -10.34 0.61 -19.70
CA THR A 255 -11.61 0.48 -18.97
C THR A 255 -11.61 1.25 -17.65
N VAL A 256 -10.57 1.10 -16.84
CA VAL A 256 -10.53 1.62 -15.46
C VAL A 256 -9.68 2.89 -15.35
N PHE A 257 -8.48 2.92 -15.92
CA PHE A 257 -7.48 3.95 -15.59
C PHE A 257 -7.27 5.06 -16.62
N ARG A 258 -8.01 5.05 -17.74
CA ARG A 258 -7.81 5.96 -18.90
C ARG A 258 -6.32 6.21 -19.20
N ALA A 259 -5.53 5.14 -19.20
CA ALA A 259 -4.09 5.21 -19.49
C ALA A 259 -3.89 5.16 -21.01
N ARG A 260 -3.15 6.13 -21.57
CA ARG A 260 -2.79 6.16 -22.99
C ARG A 260 -1.29 5.95 -23.15
N ASP A 261 -0.94 4.88 -23.87
CA ASP A 261 0.42 4.57 -24.29
C ASP A 261 0.66 5.22 -25.66
N HIS A 262 1.68 6.07 -25.78
CA HIS A 262 2.13 6.63 -27.04
C HIS A 262 3.54 6.11 -27.33
N VAL A 263 3.70 5.45 -28.47
CA VAL A 263 4.98 4.93 -28.94
C VAL A 263 5.41 5.78 -30.13
N ASP A 264 6.47 6.55 -29.93
CA ASP A 264 7.18 7.23 -31.02
C ASP A 264 8.25 6.26 -31.55
N MET A 265 7.98 5.69 -32.73
CA MET A 265 8.85 4.75 -33.40
C MET A 265 9.56 5.47 -34.56
N PRO A 266 10.89 5.58 -34.52
CA PRO A 266 11.66 6.26 -35.55
C PRO A 266 11.54 5.54 -36.89
N ALA A 267 11.61 6.31 -37.98
CA ALA A 267 11.51 5.77 -39.33
C ALA A 267 12.71 4.83 -39.64
N PRO A 268 12.57 3.87 -40.56
CA PRO A 268 13.69 3.03 -40.98
C PRO A 268 14.89 3.88 -41.44
N GLY A 269 16.05 3.69 -40.81
CA GLY A 269 17.28 4.45 -41.07
C GLY A 269 17.57 5.59 -40.08
N ASP A 270 16.63 5.94 -39.21
CA ASP A 270 16.84 6.88 -38.11
C ASP A 270 17.42 6.15 -36.88
N THR A 271 18.55 6.66 -36.35
CA THR A 271 19.30 6.05 -35.24
C THR A 271 18.78 6.47 -33.86
N ARG A 272 17.77 7.33 -33.80
CA ARG A 272 17.13 7.70 -32.52
C ARG A 272 16.53 6.46 -31.85
N PRO A 273 16.53 6.38 -30.51
CA PRO A 273 15.83 5.31 -29.81
C PRO A 273 14.32 5.54 -29.85
N ALA A 274 13.54 4.45 -29.99
CA ALA A 274 12.09 4.50 -29.83
C ALA A 274 11.73 4.99 -28.42
N ARG A 275 10.70 5.85 -28.33
CA ARG A 275 10.23 6.39 -27.04
C ARG A 275 8.83 5.91 -26.74
N LEU A 276 8.66 5.29 -25.59
CA LEU A 276 7.35 5.01 -25.00
C LEU A 276 7.05 6.09 -23.97
N SER A 277 6.01 6.90 -24.20
CA SER A 277 5.43 7.78 -23.20
C SER A 277 4.09 7.24 -22.73
N VAL A 278 3.85 7.28 -21.43
CA VAL A 278 2.61 6.82 -20.82
C VAL A 278 1.98 8.00 -20.11
N THR A 279 0.78 8.35 -20.53
CA THR A 279 -0.02 9.41 -19.90
C THR A 279 -1.11 8.76 -19.05
N TRP A 280 -1.16 9.16 -17.78
CA TRP A 280 -2.16 8.74 -16.83
C TRP A 280 -3.10 9.90 -16.56
N THR A 281 -4.40 9.63 -16.63
CA THR A 281 -5.43 10.58 -16.23
C THR A 281 -6.29 9.92 -15.17
N ASP A 282 -6.29 10.47 -13.96
CA ASP A 282 -7.13 9.96 -12.88
C ASP A 282 -8.60 10.25 -13.21
N PRO A 283 -9.44 9.21 -13.42
CA PRO A 283 -10.85 9.42 -13.73
C PRO A 283 -11.60 10.12 -12.59
N ALA A 284 -11.24 9.84 -11.33
CA ALA A 284 -11.90 10.46 -10.19
C ALA A 284 -11.64 11.97 -10.13
N TRP A 285 -10.43 12.38 -10.50
CA TRP A 285 -10.09 13.79 -10.62
C TRP A 285 -10.98 14.50 -11.65
N VAL A 286 -11.09 13.93 -12.86
CA VAL A 286 -11.85 14.55 -13.96
C VAL A 286 -13.36 14.50 -13.73
N VAL A 287 -13.88 13.42 -13.14
CA VAL A 287 -15.32 13.22 -12.96
C VAL A 287 -15.86 13.88 -11.70
N VAL A 288 -15.07 13.95 -10.62
CA VAL A 288 -15.55 14.43 -9.31
C VAL A 288 -14.89 15.74 -8.93
N VAL A 289 -13.56 15.78 -8.91
CA VAL A 289 -12.83 16.92 -8.32
C VAL A 289 -12.92 18.15 -9.22
N GLU A 290 -12.69 18.00 -10.52
CA GLU A 290 -12.67 19.08 -11.48
C GLU A 290 -14.03 19.82 -11.62
N PRO A 291 -15.18 19.13 -11.78
CA PRO A 291 -16.46 19.83 -11.83
C PRO A 291 -16.80 20.48 -10.48
N LEU A 292 -16.44 19.85 -9.35
CA LEU A 292 -16.65 20.44 -8.03
C LEU A 292 -15.81 21.71 -7.85
N SER A 293 -14.52 21.68 -8.23
CA SER A 293 -13.65 22.86 -8.15
C SER A 293 -14.14 23.98 -9.07
N ARG A 294 -14.64 23.63 -10.26
CA ARG A 294 -15.26 24.60 -11.18
C ARG A 294 -16.54 25.20 -10.60
N ALA A 295 -17.40 24.39 -9.96
CA ALA A 295 -18.61 24.87 -9.32
C ALA A 295 -18.31 25.80 -8.13
N VAL A 296 -17.33 25.44 -7.30
CA VAL A 296 -16.87 26.28 -6.18
C VAL A 296 -16.29 27.60 -6.70
N GLY A 297 -15.45 27.55 -7.74
CA GLY A 297 -14.90 28.74 -8.39
C GLY A 297 -15.98 29.66 -8.94
N TRP A 298 -16.97 29.09 -9.64
CA TRP A 298 -18.11 29.84 -10.16
C TRP A 298 -18.97 30.49 -9.06
N LEU A 299 -19.23 29.77 -7.96
CA LEU A 299 -19.93 30.33 -6.80
C LEU A 299 -19.13 31.45 -6.15
N ALA A 300 -17.81 31.28 -6.00
CA ALA A 300 -16.92 32.28 -5.44
C ALA A 300 -16.90 33.56 -6.31
N GLU A 301 -16.81 33.44 -7.63
CA GLU A 301 -16.90 34.59 -8.55
C GLU A 301 -18.25 35.31 -8.45
N LYS A 302 -19.35 34.55 -8.35
CA LYS A 302 -20.69 35.12 -8.21
C LYS A 302 -20.86 35.84 -6.87
N ALA A 303 -20.31 35.28 -5.79
CA ALA A 303 -20.28 35.89 -4.47
C ALA A 303 -19.38 37.14 -4.44
N ASN A 304 -18.27 37.15 -5.18
CA ASN A 304 -17.36 38.29 -5.26
C ASN A 304 -18.05 39.54 -5.82
N ARG A 305 -19.07 39.38 -6.68
CA ARG A 305 -19.90 40.50 -7.15
C ARG A 305 -20.62 41.24 -6.02
N LEU A 306 -20.84 40.61 -4.87
CA LEU A 306 -21.43 41.25 -3.70
C LEU A 306 -20.48 42.27 -3.04
N GLN A 307 -19.16 42.15 -3.25
CA GLN A 307 -18.18 43.08 -2.69
C GLN A 307 -18.16 44.44 -3.41
N PHE A 308 -18.59 44.49 -4.68
CA PHE A 308 -18.59 45.71 -5.50
C PHE A 308 -20.00 46.34 -5.63
N LEU A 309 -20.87 46.11 -4.66
CA LEU A 309 -22.22 46.71 -4.66
C LEU A 309 -22.17 48.20 -4.33
N THR A 310 -23.10 48.97 -4.89
CA THR A 310 -23.29 50.37 -4.50
C THR A 310 -23.80 50.47 -3.06
N ILE A 311 -23.51 51.58 -2.37
CA ILE A 311 -23.89 51.80 -0.96
C ILE A 311 -25.38 51.51 -0.71
N ARG A 312 -26.27 51.96 -1.61
CA ARG A 312 -27.72 51.69 -1.52
C ARG A 312 -28.02 50.19 -1.51
N ARG A 313 -27.42 49.41 -2.42
CA ARG A 313 -27.65 47.95 -2.50
C ARG A 313 -27.08 47.22 -1.30
N TYR A 314 -25.97 47.69 -0.75
CA TYR A 314 -25.38 47.13 0.47
C TYR A 314 -26.30 47.32 1.68
N LEU A 315 -26.85 48.52 1.86
CA LEU A 315 -27.80 48.82 2.93
C LEU A 315 -29.10 48.00 2.80
N THR A 316 -29.64 47.85 1.59
CA THR A 316 -30.81 46.98 1.35
C THR A 316 -30.52 45.52 1.70
N LEU A 317 -29.33 45.01 1.34
CA LEU A 317 -28.94 43.64 1.65
C LEU A 317 -28.78 43.41 3.15
N MET A 318 -28.17 44.35 3.88
CA MET A 318 -28.09 44.29 5.35
C MET A 318 -29.47 44.34 6.02
N PHE A 319 -30.36 45.22 5.58
CA PHE A 319 -31.73 45.30 6.11
C PHE A 319 -32.50 44.00 5.88
N LEU A 320 -32.42 43.42 4.67
CA LEU A 320 -33.07 42.16 4.35
C LEU A 320 -32.50 40.99 5.18
N ALA A 321 -31.18 40.95 5.36
CA ALA A 321 -30.52 39.94 6.19
C ALA A 321 -30.98 40.03 7.65
N LEU A 322 -31.15 41.24 8.19
CA LEU A 322 -31.67 41.47 9.54
C LEU A 322 -33.11 40.96 9.68
N VAL A 323 -33.99 41.25 8.72
CA VAL A 323 -35.38 40.77 8.71
C VAL A 323 -35.43 39.24 8.65
N VAL A 324 -34.62 38.61 7.78
CA VAL A 324 -34.54 37.15 7.69
C VAL A 324 -34.06 36.53 9.00
N LEU A 325 -33.05 37.12 9.65
CA LEU A 325 -32.55 36.65 10.95
C LEU A 325 -33.63 36.74 12.03
N LEU A 326 -34.35 37.86 12.10
CA LEU A 326 -35.46 38.07 13.04
C LEU A 326 -36.58 37.06 12.84
N VAL A 327 -36.96 36.79 11.58
CA VAL A 327 -37.97 35.77 11.25
C VAL A 327 -37.48 34.38 11.65
N MET A 328 -36.22 34.05 11.37
CA MET A 328 -35.63 32.76 11.75
C MET A 328 -35.66 32.57 13.27
N VAL A 329 -35.25 33.58 14.04
CA VAL A 329 -35.30 33.57 15.51
C VAL A 329 -36.73 33.38 16.02
N ALA A 330 -37.70 34.11 15.46
CA ALA A 330 -39.11 34.01 15.85
C ALA A 330 -39.72 32.63 15.56
N VAL A 331 -39.27 31.95 14.51
CA VAL A 331 -39.68 30.57 14.19
C VAL A 331 -39.00 29.55 15.11
N THR A 332 -37.74 29.76 15.48
CA THR A 332 -36.99 28.85 16.36
C THR A 332 -37.28 29.00 17.85
N GLN A 333 -37.93 30.10 18.28
CA GLN A 333 -38.38 30.30 19.67
C GLN A 333 -39.82 29.84 19.93
N ARG A 334 -40.44 29.13 18.97
CA ARG A 334 -41.61 28.29 19.20
C ARG A 334 -41.18 26.84 19.40
#